data_AF-A0A4P5PCL2-F1
#
_entry.id   AF-A0A4P5PCL2-F1
#
_cell.length_a   1.000
_cell.length_b   1.000
_cell.length_c   1.000
_cell.angle_alpha   90.00
_cell.angle_beta   90.00
_cell.angle_gamma   90.00
#
_symmetry.space_group_name_H-M   'P 1'
#
loop_
_entity.id
_entity.type
_entity.pdbx_description
1 polymer ?
#
loop_
_entity_poly.entity_id
_entity_poly.type
_entity_poly.pdbx_seq_one_letter_code
_entity_poly.pdbx_strand_id
1 'polypeptide(L)'
;MKKNLLPHAIALLIVVAVLFFSLLDGSVSWLQLSNRLFMIGLPFLIIGGWFWVFSSGFFDHFQASFRARSKQQKKSFVPLSSVGTSKFLWLTVASELIGTSILFLLIDLI
;
A
#
# COMPACT_ATOMS: atom_id res chain seq x y z
N MET A 1 1.77 5.45 22.62
CA MET A 1 1.76 5.43 21.14
C MET A 1 0.48 6.12 20.67
N LYS A 2 0.54 7.32 20.09
CA LYS A 2 -0.65 7.91 19.44
C LYS A 2 -1.01 7.01 18.27
N LYS A 3 -2.18 6.37 18.30
CA LYS A 3 -2.66 5.54 17.19
C LYS A 3 -2.82 6.47 15.98
N ASN A 4 -2.02 6.26 14.94
CA ASN A 4 -2.21 6.94 13.67
C ASN A 4 -3.51 6.39 13.06
N LEU A 5 -4.63 7.07 13.33
CA LEU A 5 -5.98 6.68 12.87
C LEU A 5 -6.20 6.93 11.38
N LEU A 6 -5.34 7.75 10.76
CA LEU A 6 -5.50 8.20 9.38
C LEU A 6 -5.53 7.05 8.34
N PRO A 7 -4.63 6.04 8.36
CA PRO A 7 -4.67 4.95 7.38
C PRO A 7 -5.97 4.12 7.46
N HIS A 8 -6.39 3.79 8.68
CA HIS A 8 -7.62 3.03 8.94
C HIS A 8 -8.86 3.83 8.51
N ALA A 9 -8.88 5.14 8.75
CA ALA A 9 -9.96 6.01 8.29
C ALA A 9 -10.05 6.08 6.76
N ILE A 10 -8.91 6.13 6.07
CA ILE A 10 -8.86 6.10 4.59
C ILE A 10 -9.39 4.77 4.07
N ALA A 11 -8.94 3.64 4.62
CA ALA A 11 -9.40 2.32 4.20
C ALA A 11 -10.90 2.15 4.42
N LEU A 12 -11.41 2.56 5.58
CA LEU A 12 -12.85 2.55 5.88
C LEU A 12 -13.64 3.40 4.88
N LEU A 13 -13.16 4.61 4.58
CA LEU A 13 -13.80 5.49 3.61
C LEU A 13 -13.86 4.85 2.22
N ILE A 14 -12.79 4.19 1.78
CA ILE A 14 -12.75 3.47 0.51
C ILE A 14 -13.77 2.32 0.51
N VAL A 15 -13.85 1.53 1.58
CA VAL A 15 -14.83 0.43 1.69
C VAL A 15 -16.26 0.96 1.60
N VAL A 16 -16.58 2.02 2.34
CA VAL A 16 -17.90 2.65 2.31
C VAL A 16 -18.22 3.20 0.91
N ALA A 17 -17.26 3.84 0.25
CA ALA A 17 -17.43 4.35 -1.11
C ALA A 17 -17.69 3.22 -2.12
N VAL A 18 -16.98 2.09 -2.01
CA VAL A 18 -17.19 0.91 -2.88
C VAL A 18 -18.57 0.29 -2.64
N LEU A 19 -19.01 0.18 -1.39
CA LEU A 19 -20.34 -0.31 -1.06
C LEU A 19 -21.42 0.61 -1.65
N PHE A 20 -21.30 1.92 -1.43
CA PHE A 20 -22.24 2.91 -1.96
C PHE A 20 -22.30 2.88 -3.50
N PHE A 21 -21.15 2.84 -4.16
CA PHE A 21 -21.08 2.73 -5.62
C PHE A 21 -21.73 1.43 -6.12
N SER A 22 -21.52 0.31 -5.43
CA SER A 22 -22.11 -0.98 -5.81
C SER A 22 -23.62 -1.02 -5.62
N LEU A 23 -24.16 -0.29 -4.63
CA LEU A 23 -25.60 -0.10 -4.48
C LEU A 23 -26.20 0.68 -5.66
N LEU A 24 -25.53 1.73 -6.12
CA LEU A 24 -25.99 2.54 -7.26
C LEU A 24 -25.97 1.77 -8.58
N ASP A 25 -24.95 0.93 -8.76
CA ASP A 25 -24.73 0.12 -9.96
C ASP A 25 -25.59 -1.17 -9.99
N GLY A 26 -26.38 -1.42 -8.94
CA GLY A 26 -27.25 -2.60 -8.81
C GLY A 26 -26.50 -3.94 -8.75
N SER A 27 -25.17 -3.90 -8.65
CA SER A 27 -24.26 -5.02 -8.85
C SER A 27 -23.69 -5.54 -7.52
N VAL A 28 -24.59 -5.65 -6.54
CA VAL A 28 -24.27 -6.04 -5.17
C VAL A 28 -24.15 -7.56 -5.06
N SER A 29 -22.97 -8.08 -5.37
CA SER A 29 -22.59 -9.46 -5.03
C SER A 29 -21.29 -9.49 -4.22
N TRP A 30 -21.14 -10.52 -3.38
CA TRP A 30 -19.94 -10.69 -2.56
C TRP A 30 -18.67 -10.82 -3.41
N LEU A 31 -18.73 -11.60 -4.49
CA LEU A 31 -17.65 -11.68 -5.49
C LEU A 31 -17.30 -10.33 -6.11
N GLN A 32 -18.27 -9.51 -6.47
CA GLN A 32 -18.01 -8.21 -7.09
C GLN A 32 -17.39 -7.22 -6.12
N LEU A 33 -17.88 -7.18 -4.87
CA LEU A 33 -17.27 -6.38 -3.81
C LEU A 33 -15.84 -6.81 -3.52
N SER A 34 -15.59 -8.12 -3.46
CA SER A 34 -14.24 -8.69 -3.31
C SER A 34 -13.32 -8.22 -4.44
N ASN A 35 -13.74 -8.37 -5.70
CA ASN A 35 -12.93 -7.99 -6.86
C ASN A 35 -12.63 -6.49 -6.91
N ARG A 36 -13.63 -5.64 -6.63
CA ARG A 36 -13.45 -4.17 -6.59
C ARG A 36 -12.44 -3.77 -5.53
N LEU A 37 -12.59 -4.28 -4.30
CA LEU A 37 -11.65 -3.99 -3.21
C LEU A 37 -10.25 -4.52 -3.51
N PHE A 38 -10.13 -5.71 -4.12
CA PHE A 38 -8.84 -6.27 -4.53
C PHE A 38 -8.13 -5.35 -5.54
N MET A 39 -8.84 -4.96 -6.60
CA MET A 39 -8.29 -4.13 -7.66
C MET A 39 -7.88 -2.75 -7.15
N ILE A 40 -8.65 -2.16 -6.23
CA ILE A 40 -8.30 -0.88 -5.60
C ILE A 40 -7.12 -1.05 -4.63
N GLY A 41 -7.03 -2.17 -3.91
CA GLY A 41 -5.94 -2.47 -2.98
C GLY A 41 -4.58 -2.67 -3.65
N LEU A 42 -4.54 -3.18 -4.89
CA LEU A 42 -3.31 -3.48 -5.62
C LEU A 42 -2.35 -2.27 -5.77
N PRO A 43 -2.79 -1.09 -6.25
CA PRO A 43 -1.96 0.11 -6.27
C PRO A 43 -1.33 0.45 -4.91
N PHE A 44 -2.10 0.37 -3.82
CA PHE A 44 -1.59 0.64 -2.47
C PHE A 44 -0.54 -0.40 -2.05
N LEU A 45 -0.77 -1.67 -2.38
CA LEU A 45 0.16 -2.76 -2.09
C LEU A 45 1.47 -2.58 -2.86
N ILE A 46 1.39 -2.24 -4.14
CA ILE A 46 2.55 -2.00 -5.00
C ILE A 46 3.37 -0.84 -4.42
N ILE A 47 2.74 0.33 -4.21
CA ILE A 47 3.41 1.53 -3.69
C ILE A 47 3.98 1.28 -2.29
N GLY A 48 3.21 0.66 -1.40
CA GLY A 48 3.63 0.30 -0.06
C GLY A 48 4.80 -0.68 -0.05
N GLY A 49 4.79 -1.68 -0.93
CA GLY A 49 5.87 -2.63 -1.13
C GLY A 49 7.16 -1.93 -1.58
N TRP A 50 7.07 -1.03 -2.55
CA TRP A 50 8.21 -0.20 -2.97
C TRP A 50 8.76 0.64 -1.81
N PHE A 51 7.90 1.35 -1.06
CA PHE A 51 8.36 2.12 0.10
C PHE A 51 8.97 1.25 1.20
N TRP A 52 8.47 0.02 1.36
CA TRP A 52 9.06 -0.92 2.30
C TRP A 52 10.46 -1.33 1.87
N VAL A 53 10.66 -1.68 0.58
CA VAL A 53 11.98 -1.97 0.02
C VAL A 53 12.90 -0.74 0.11
N PHE A 54 12.42 0.47 -0.18
CA PHE A 54 13.21 1.69 0.00
C PHE A 54 13.61 1.91 1.47
N SER A 55 12.70 1.64 2.41
CA SER A 55 12.98 1.77 3.85
C SER A 55 13.98 0.74 4.39
N SER A 56 14.26 -0.33 3.66
CA SER A 56 15.20 -1.38 4.10
C SER A 56 16.67 -0.96 4.01
N GLY A 57 16.97 0.17 3.36
CA GLY A 57 18.35 0.60 3.11
C GLY A 57 19.05 -0.16 1.98
N PHE A 58 18.33 -1.04 1.27
CA PHE A 58 18.83 -1.73 0.06
C PHE A 58 19.38 -0.74 -0.96
N PHE A 59 18.59 0.27 -1.32
CA PHE A 59 19.01 1.27 -2.30
C PHE A 59 20.15 2.16 -1.81
N ASP A 60 20.25 2.40 -0.50
CA ASP A 60 21.37 3.14 0.09
C ASP A 60 22.68 2.35 -0.03
N HIS A 61 22.64 1.02 0.15
CA HIS A 61 23.79 0.14 -0.08
C HIS A 61 24.19 0.05 -1.55
N PHE A 62 23.22 0.01 -2.47
CA PHE A 62 23.47 0.08 -3.91
C PHE A 62 24.17 1.39 -4.29
N GLN A 63 23.69 2.52 -3.76
CA GLN A 63 24.33 3.81 -3.99
C GLN A 63 25.74 3.88 -3.42
N ALA A 64 25.96 3.37 -2.21
CA ALA A 64 27.28 3.31 -1.59
C ALA A 64 28.26 2.48 -2.44
N SER A 65 27.82 1.32 -2.95
CA SER A 65 28.62 0.42 -3.77
C SER A 65 28.98 1.04 -5.14
N PHE A 66 28.02 1.72 -5.78
CA PHE A 66 28.28 2.43 -7.04
C PHE A 66 29.25 3.60 -6.87
N ARG A 67 29.14 4.35 -5.76
CA ARG A 67 30.06 5.44 -5.43
C ARG A 67 31.46 4.95 -5.06
N ALA A 68 31.58 3.80 -4.39
CA ALA A 68 32.90 3.21 -4.13
C ALA A 68 33.65 2.87 -5.43
N ARG A 69 32.91 2.52 -6.50
CA ARG A 69 33.47 2.19 -7.81
C ARG A 69 33.67 3.40 -8.72
N SER A 70 32.77 4.38 -8.63
CA SER A 70 32.83 5.63 -9.39
C SER A 70 33.59 6.67 -8.58
N LYS A 71 34.79 7.08 -9.00
CA LYS A 71 35.57 8.19 -8.38
C LYS A 71 34.87 9.57 -8.47
N GLN A 72 33.54 9.62 -8.66
CA GLN A 72 32.75 10.84 -8.72
C GLN A 72 32.61 11.46 -7.34
N GLN A 73 33.06 12.72 -7.25
CA GLN A 73 33.11 13.55 -6.05
C GLN A 73 31.74 13.72 -5.38
N LYS A 74 31.75 13.62 -4.03
CA LYS A 74 30.95 14.30 -2.99
C LYS A 74 29.69 15.08 -3.42
N LYS A 75 28.76 14.50 -4.18
CA LYS A 75 27.38 15.01 -4.20
C LYS A 75 26.67 14.53 -2.92
N SER A 76 25.91 15.44 -2.31
CA SER A 76 25.20 15.21 -1.04
C SER A 76 24.50 13.85 -1.04
N PHE A 77 24.81 13.04 -0.03
CA PHE A 77 24.17 11.75 0.18
C PHE A 77 22.75 12.05 0.68
N VAL A 78 21.76 11.86 -0.18
CA VAL A 78 20.35 11.90 0.22
C VAL A 78 19.91 10.44 0.37
N PRO A 79 19.74 9.92 1.59
CA PRO A 79 19.33 8.54 1.80
C PRO A 79 17.91 8.35 1.27
N LEU A 80 17.73 7.40 0.34
CA LEU A 80 16.42 7.03 -0.19
C LEU A 80 15.56 6.34 0.87
N SER A 81 16.18 5.80 1.93
CA SER A 81 15.47 5.31 3.10
C SER A 81 14.62 6.37 3.81
N SER A 82 14.95 7.66 3.69
CA SER A 82 14.13 8.75 4.24
C SER A 82 12.76 8.86 3.56
N VAL A 83 12.67 8.51 2.27
CA VAL A 83 11.44 8.54 1.46
C VAL A 83 10.50 7.38 1.83
N GLY A 84 11.04 6.29 2.39
CA GLY A 84 10.29 5.13 2.87
C GLY A 84 9.55 5.33 4.20
N THR A 85 9.58 6.52 4.81
CA THR A 85 8.89 6.81 6.08
C THR A 85 7.36 6.70 5.97
N SER A 86 6.79 6.93 4.77
CA SER A 86 5.36 6.81 4.52
C SER A 86 4.86 5.37 4.34
N LYS A 87 5.75 4.35 4.35
CA LYS A 87 5.41 2.93 4.11
C LYS A 87 4.22 2.43 4.91
N PHE A 88 4.12 2.86 6.17
CA PHE A 88 3.10 2.39 7.09
C PHE A 88 1.69 2.84 6.67
N LEU A 89 1.56 3.99 6.02
CA LEU A 89 0.27 4.45 5.52
C LEU A 89 -0.21 3.54 4.38
N TRP A 90 0.62 3.37 3.36
CA TRP A 90 0.29 2.60 2.15
C TRP A 90 0.05 1.12 2.43
N LEU A 91 0.93 0.48 3.22
CA LEU A 91 0.79 -0.94 3.54
C LEU A 91 -0.40 -1.24 4.45
N THR A 92 -0.73 -0.36 5.41
CA THR A 92 -1.90 -0.57 6.28
C THR A 92 -3.18 -0.51 5.46
N VAL A 93 -3.34 0.51 4.61
CA VAL A 93 -4.51 0.63 3.71
C VAL A 93 -4.61 -0.58 2.78
N ALA A 94 -3.49 -0.99 2.17
CA ALA A 94 -3.46 -2.18 1.31
C ALA A 94 -3.90 -3.44 2.08
N SER A 95 -3.37 -3.65 3.29
CA SER A 95 -3.68 -4.84 4.08
C SER A 95 -5.16 -4.93 4.46
N GLU A 96 -5.79 -3.81 4.79
CA GLU A 96 -7.21 -3.78 5.13
C GLU A 96 -8.11 -4.00 3.91
N LEU A 97 -7.78 -3.39 2.77
CA LEU A 97 -8.55 -3.57 1.54
C LEU A 97 -8.43 -5.01 1.01
N ILE A 98 -7.23 -5.57 0.97
CA ILE A 98 -6.99 -6.95 0.53
C ILE A 98 -7.57 -7.95 1.54
N GLY A 99 -7.42 -7.71 2.84
CA GLY A 99 -8.02 -8.55 3.88
C GLY A 99 -9.54 -8.59 3.77
N THR A 100 -10.18 -7.43 3.60
CA THR A 100 -11.64 -7.33 3.41
C THR A 100 -12.08 -7.99 2.11
N SER A 101 -11.32 -7.83 1.04
CA SER A 101 -11.57 -8.51 -0.24
C SER A 101 -11.56 -10.05 -0.08
N ILE A 102 -10.57 -10.60 0.61
CA ILE A 102 -10.50 -12.04 0.89
C ILE A 102 -11.68 -12.50 1.75
N LEU A 103 -12.07 -11.72 2.76
CA LEU A 103 -13.25 -12.05 3.59
C LEU A 103 -14.52 -12.14 2.75
N PHE A 104 -14.76 -11.20 1.84
CA PHE A 104 -15.92 -11.25 0.94
C PHE A 104 -15.86 -12.43 -0.03
N LEU A 105 -14.68 -12.78 -0.53
CA LEU A 105 -14.50 -13.98 -1.37
C LEU A 105 -14.82 -15.26 -0.61
N LEU A 106 -14.40 -15.36 0.65
CA LEU A 106 -14.68 -16.52 1.50
C LEU A 106 -16.17 -16.62 1.84
N ILE A 107 -16.84 -15.49 2.06
CA ILE A 107 -18.30 -15.47 2.29
C ILE A 107 -19.06 -15.92 1.04
N ASP A 108 -18.60 -15.53 -0.16
CA ASP A 108 -19.21 -15.94 -1.43
C ASP A 108 -19.09 -17.46 -1.68
N LEU A 109 -18.02 -18.08 -1.15
CA LEU A 109 -17.73 -19.51 -1.32
C LEU A 109 -18.56 -20.44 -0.41
N ILE A 110 -19.11 -19.91 0.69
CA ILE A 110 -19.90 -20.66 1.69
C ILE A 110 -21.37 -20.65 1.30
#